data_AF-A0A8D8XGQ4-F1
#
_entry.id   AF-A0A8D8XGQ4-F1
#
_cell.length_a   1.000
_cell.length_b   1.000
_cell.length_c   1.000
_cell.angle_alpha   90.00
_cell.angle_beta   90.00
_cell.angle_gamma   90.00
#
_symmetry.space_group_name_H-M   'P 1'
#
loop_
_entity.id
_entity.type
_entity.pdbx_description
1 polymer ?
#
loop_
_entity_poly.entity_id
_entity_poly.type
_entity_poly.pdbx_seq_one_letter_code
_entity_poly.pdbx_strand_id
1 'polypeptide(L)'
;RFTPYEWMQSNINYYNEADANRNLSEKIRSEAIRVMRETDERTAIGQRDSGRRLGERLTDITFWRNELSTELEKMLAEISLLQDTRRALEKAIRDTEPPLHVAQECLYHREARQGIDLVHDQAEQALLKEIETLRHCKEQLSNFYNRVNEQLRCCRSSQHEVEMDIKSKHSACQVDSLCYQMNNYSRGINYFAGIESVDPTLTIPESWADNSNRIIQRSSTERAKSSQLRSDSDNCINDCANRIWNAWNFSNSALARRTNEILETKNKLQMHLHKTQQEIFDVEKNIELLRKAIQDKSAPIRVAQSRLEARMHRKDVELCRDGPQLRLVSEVEGLKLSLSQLHQKLSEAERQHQQLTLTKSKLEQDLHVKSNSLFIDLESCLGLRRTFPMNA
;
A
#
# COMPACT_ATOMS: atom_id res chain seq x y z
N ARG A 1 9.65 124.19 43.82
CA ARG A 1 8.59 123.95 44.84
C ARG A 1 7.30 123.72 44.07
N PHE A 2 6.60 122.63 44.34
CA PHE A 2 5.36 122.29 43.63
C PHE A 2 4.16 123.05 44.21
N THR A 3 3.17 123.35 43.37
CA THR A 3 1.91 123.97 43.77
C THR A 3 0.92 122.94 44.33
N PRO A 4 -0.05 123.34 45.17
CA PRO A 4 -1.12 122.44 45.64
C PRO A 4 -1.89 121.77 44.49
N TYR A 5 -2.00 122.43 43.33
CA TYR A 5 -2.59 121.88 42.11
C TYR A 5 -1.73 120.77 41.51
N GLU A 6 -0.42 120.97 41.38
CA GLU A 6 0.53 119.94 40.92
C GLU A 6 0.58 118.72 41.87
N TRP A 7 0.48 118.94 43.18
CA TRP A 7 0.36 117.86 44.17
C TRP A 7 -0.95 117.07 44.02
N MET A 8 -2.08 117.77 43.86
CA MET A 8 -3.38 117.13 43.65
C MET A 8 -3.43 116.36 42.32
N GLN A 9 -2.89 116.92 41.25
CA GLN A 9 -2.78 116.26 39.94
C GLN A 9 -1.87 115.02 40.00
N SER A 10 -0.75 115.10 40.73
CA SER A 10 0.14 113.95 40.95
C SER A 10 -0.56 112.83 41.72
N ASN A 11 -1.32 113.14 42.78
CA ASN A 11 -2.07 112.14 43.53
C ASN A 11 -3.20 111.52 42.70
N ILE A 12 -3.94 112.33 41.93
CA ILE A 12 -4.96 111.82 41.00
C ILE A 12 -4.33 110.88 39.96
N ASN A 13 -3.17 111.23 39.41
CA ASN A 13 -2.43 110.37 38.48
C ASN A 13 -2.01 109.05 39.15
N TYR A 14 -1.48 109.08 40.38
CA TYR A 14 -1.13 107.87 41.13
C TYR A 14 -2.35 107.02 41.47
N TYR A 15 -3.50 107.62 41.81
CA TYR A 15 -4.73 106.87 42.06
C TYR A 15 -5.25 106.20 40.78
N ASN A 16 -5.25 106.92 39.66
CA ASN A 16 -5.67 106.37 38.36
C ASN A 16 -4.73 105.25 37.89
N GLU A 17 -3.41 105.41 38.07
CA GLU A 17 -2.41 104.37 37.75
C GLU A 17 -2.57 103.14 38.66
N ALA A 18 -2.78 103.34 39.97
CA ALA A 18 -3.02 102.26 40.91
C ALA A 18 -4.35 101.53 40.61
N ASP A 19 -5.40 102.24 40.19
CA ASP A 19 -6.68 101.65 39.82
C ASP A 19 -6.59 100.88 38.50
N ALA A 20 -5.92 101.44 37.49
CA ALA A 20 -5.63 100.75 36.23
C ALA A 20 -4.81 99.46 36.43
N ASN A 21 -3.76 99.52 37.28
CA ASN A 21 -2.95 98.34 37.61
C ASN A 21 -3.73 97.30 38.43
N ARG A 22 -4.58 97.72 39.38
CA ARG A 22 -5.46 96.80 40.13
C ARG A 22 -6.46 96.11 39.19
N ASN A 23 -7.13 96.86 38.32
CA ASN A 23 -8.07 96.32 37.33
C ASN A 23 -7.37 95.36 36.35
N LEU A 24 -6.16 95.68 35.87
CA LEU A 24 -5.36 94.80 35.03
C LEU A 24 -4.96 93.52 35.77
N SER A 25 -4.50 93.63 37.01
CA SER A 25 -4.13 92.47 37.84
C SER A 25 -5.34 91.59 38.16
N GLU A 26 -6.51 92.17 38.41
CA GLU A 26 -7.75 91.42 38.63
C GLU A 26 -8.17 90.66 37.38
N LYS A 27 -8.06 91.29 36.21
CA LYS A 27 -8.32 90.67 34.91
C LYS A 27 -7.32 89.55 34.61
N ILE A 28 -6.02 89.74 34.84
CA ILE A 28 -5.01 88.70 34.66
C ILE A 28 -5.27 87.52 35.60
N ARG A 29 -5.63 87.79 36.86
CA ARG A 29 -5.93 86.74 37.83
C ARG A 29 -7.19 85.97 37.47
N SER A 30 -8.26 86.64 37.06
CA SER A 30 -9.50 85.97 36.64
C SER A 30 -9.28 85.14 35.37
N GLU A 31 -8.51 85.67 34.43
CA GLU A 31 -8.09 84.94 33.23
C GLU A 31 -7.22 83.73 33.56
N ALA A 32 -6.23 83.87 34.44
CA ALA A 32 -5.38 82.77 34.88
C ALA A 32 -6.20 81.65 35.53
N ILE A 33 -7.16 81.99 36.41
CA ILE A 33 -8.06 81.00 37.03
C ILE A 33 -8.93 80.31 35.97
N ARG A 34 -9.45 81.06 34.99
CA ARG A 34 -10.24 80.49 33.89
C ARG A 34 -9.40 79.51 33.08
N VAL A 35 -8.21 79.93 32.64
CA VAL A 35 -7.27 79.10 31.88
C VAL A 35 -6.91 77.86 32.67
N MET A 36 -6.58 77.96 33.97
CA MET A 36 -6.29 76.81 34.83
C MET A 36 -7.44 75.78 34.80
N ARG A 37 -8.68 76.23 35.01
CA ARG A 37 -9.86 75.35 35.00
C ARG A 37 -10.10 74.71 33.64
N GLU A 38 -10.04 75.49 32.57
CA GLU A 38 -10.19 74.99 31.19
C GLU A 38 -9.09 73.97 30.85
N THR A 39 -7.85 74.22 31.28
CA THR A 39 -6.73 73.30 31.07
C THR A 39 -6.86 72.03 31.91
N ASP A 40 -7.32 72.12 33.15
CA ASP A 40 -7.55 70.97 34.03
C ASP A 40 -8.65 70.07 33.45
N GLU A 41 -9.78 70.65 33.03
CA GLU A 41 -10.88 69.93 32.41
C GLU A 41 -10.44 69.26 31.10
N ARG A 42 -9.77 70.00 30.22
CA ARG A 42 -9.24 69.47 28.96
C ARG A 42 -8.25 68.34 29.20
N THR A 43 -7.39 68.45 30.21
CA THR A 43 -6.41 67.41 30.58
C THR A 43 -7.12 66.16 31.10
N ALA A 44 -8.12 66.32 31.97
CA ALA A 44 -8.90 65.20 32.51
C ALA A 44 -9.68 64.46 31.42
N ILE A 45 -10.30 65.19 30.48
CA ILE A 45 -11.01 64.61 29.35
C ILE A 45 -10.03 63.86 28.43
N GLY A 46 -8.88 64.45 28.10
CA GLY A 46 -7.88 63.81 27.25
C GLY A 46 -7.30 62.52 27.84
N GLN A 47 -7.00 62.53 29.15
CA GLN A 47 -6.57 61.34 29.89
C GLN A 47 -7.65 60.25 29.89
N ARG A 48 -8.91 60.62 30.14
CA ARG A 48 -10.04 59.67 30.12
C ARG A 48 -10.26 59.07 28.74
N ASP A 49 -10.23 59.85 27.67
CA ASP A 49 -10.41 59.31 26.31
C ASP A 49 -9.23 58.42 25.91
N SER A 50 -7.99 58.81 26.21
CA SER A 50 -6.80 57.98 25.96
C SER A 50 -6.89 56.64 26.70
N GLY A 51 -7.28 56.66 27.98
CA GLY A 51 -7.52 55.45 28.76
C GLY A 51 -8.63 54.57 28.16
N ARG A 52 -9.74 55.17 27.70
CA ARG A 52 -10.82 54.45 27.01
C ARG A 52 -10.32 53.77 25.73
N ARG A 53 -9.56 54.48 24.89
CA ARG A 53 -9.00 53.95 23.63
C ARG A 53 -8.00 52.81 23.87
N LEU A 54 -7.17 52.90 24.92
CA LEU A 54 -6.27 51.82 25.34
C LEU A 54 -7.06 50.58 25.81
N GLY A 55 -8.18 50.79 26.51
CA GLY A 55 -9.09 49.70 26.90
C GLY A 55 -9.77 49.01 25.71
N GLU A 56 -10.26 49.78 24.74
CA GLU A 56 -10.79 49.25 23.46
C GLU A 56 -9.73 48.40 22.76
N ARG A 57 -8.51 48.93 22.62
CA ARG A 57 -7.36 48.25 22.01
C ARG A 57 -7.01 46.92 22.69
N LEU A 58 -7.02 46.87 24.02
CA LEU A 58 -6.77 45.66 24.79
C LEU A 58 -7.82 44.58 24.54
N THR A 59 -9.08 44.99 24.39
CA THR A 59 -10.18 44.09 24.08
C THR A 59 -9.96 43.43 22.72
N ASP A 60 -9.61 44.22 21.70
CA ASP A 60 -9.37 43.74 20.33
C ASP A 60 -8.16 42.79 20.25
N ILE A 61 -7.02 43.15 20.84
CA ILE A 61 -5.84 42.27 20.84
C ILE A 61 -6.14 40.96 21.56
N THR A 62 -6.85 41.03 22.69
CA THR A 62 -7.19 39.84 23.48
C THR A 62 -8.12 38.92 22.69
N PHE A 63 -9.11 39.48 21.99
CA PHE A 63 -9.98 38.74 21.09
C PHE A 63 -9.18 37.96 20.03
N TRP A 64 -8.36 38.65 19.24
CA TRP A 64 -7.58 38.00 18.17
C TRP A 64 -6.56 36.99 18.71
N ARG A 65 -5.94 37.26 19.87
CA ARG A 65 -5.05 36.29 20.52
C ARG A 65 -5.79 35.00 20.88
N ASN A 66 -7.02 35.10 21.38
CA ASN A 66 -7.82 33.94 21.73
C ASN A 66 -8.31 33.17 20.49
N GLU A 67 -8.70 33.88 19.42
CA GLU A 67 -9.06 33.27 18.13
C GLU A 67 -7.88 32.48 17.53
N LEU A 68 -6.68 33.08 17.53
CA LEU A 68 -5.46 32.41 17.06
C LEU A 68 -5.08 31.22 17.93
N SER A 69 -5.23 31.33 19.25
CA SER A 69 -4.95 30.23 20.18
C SER A 69 -5.88 29.04 19.94
N THR A 70 -7.18 29.33 19.72
CA THR A 70 -8.18 28.32 19.37
C THR A 70 -7.86 27.67 18.01
N GLU A 71 -7.43 28.45 17.02
CA GLU A 71 -7.03 27.92 15.72
C GLU A 71 -5.74 27.08 15.79
N LEU A 72 -4.79 27.45 16.66
CA LEU A 72 -3.58 26.67 16.92
C LEU A 72 -3.91 25.30 17.49
N GLU A 73 -4.80 25.21 18.47
CA GLU A 73 -5.25 23.94 19.04
C GLU A 73 -5.86 23.03 17.97
N LYS A 74 -6.71 23.58 17.10
CA LYS A 74 -7.30 22.85 15.96
C LYS A 74 -6.24 22.36 14.97
N MET A 75 -5.23 23.18 14.67
CA MET A 75 -4.12 22.80 13.79
C MET A 75 -3.26 21.70 14.39
N LEU A 76 -2.94 21.77 15.68
CA LEU A 76 -2.19 20.74 16.39
C LEU A 76 -2.93 19.39 16.40
N ALA A 77 -4.24 19.42 16.67
CA ALA A 77 -5.09 18.23 16.62
C ALA A 77 -5.09 17.59 15.21
N GLU A 78 -5.26 18.40 14.16
CA GLU A 78 -5.26 17.90 12.78
C GLU A 78 -3.88 17.36 12.36
N ILE A 79 -2.78 18.00 12.76
CA ILE A 79 -1.42 17.49 12.52
C ILE A 79 -1.23 16.12 13.19
N SER A 80 -1.73 15.93 14.42
CA SER A 80 -1.65 14.63 15.10
C SER A 80 -2.38 13.54 14.31
N LEU A 81 -3.60 13.84 13.86
CA LEU A 81 -4.40 12.89 13.08
C LEU A 81 -3.75 12.56 11.73
N LEU A 82 -3.16 13.56 11.05
CA LEU A 82 -2.45 13.36 9.78
C LEU A 82 -1.16 12.53 9.98
N GLN A 83 -0.50 12.65 11.13
CA GLN A 83 0.63 11.79 11.48
C GLN A 83 0.20 10.32 11.67
N ASP A 84 -0.99 10.07 12.22
CA ASP A 84 -1.51 8.71 12.33
C ASP A 84 -1.84 8.12 10.97
N THR A 85 -2.45 8.90 10.06
CA THR A 85 -2.63 8.48 8.66
C THR A 85 -1.29 8.16 7.98
N ARG A 86 -0.25 8.97 8.20
CA ARG A 86 1.11 8.67 7.70
C ARG A 86 1.62 7.32 8.19
N ARG A 87 1.48 7.03 9.49
CA ARG A 87 1.90 5.75 10.09
C ARG A 87 1.09 4.58 9.53
N ALA A 88 -0.21 4.76 9.32
CA ALA A 88 -1.09 3.76 8.74
C ALA A 88 -0.69 3.42 7.29
N LEU A 89 -0.41 4.43 6.45
CA LEU A 89 0.10 4.25 5.10
C LEU A 89 1.46 3.54 5.10
N GLU A 90 2.38 3.95 5.99
CA GLU A 90 3.70 3.32 6.10
C GLU A 90 3.61 1.84 6.49
N LYS A 91 2.69 1.52 7.42
CA LYS A 91 2.38 0.14 7.78
C LYS A 91 1.79 -0.62 6.60
N ALA A 92 0.78 -0.07 5.92
CA ALA A 92 0.16 -0.71 4.76
C ALA A 92 1.18 -1.01 3.65
N ILE A 93 2.11 -0.10 3.38
CA ILE A 93 3.21 -0.32 2.42
C ILE A 93 4.07 -1.51 2.84
N ARG A 94 4.49 -1.59 4.12
CA ARG A 94 5.28 -2.71 4.63
C ARG A 94 4.52 -4.04 4.56
N ASP A 95 3.23 -4.02 4.86
CA ASP A 95 2.39 -5.21 4.86
C ASP A 95 2.19 -5.81 3.45
N THR A 96 2.49 -5.05 2.39
CA THR A 96 2.51 -5.59 1.00
C THR A 96 3.74 -6.45 0.68
N GLU A 97 4.83 -6.35 1.45
CA GLU A 97 6.09 -7.02 1.13
C GLU A 97 6.05 -8.55 1.33
N PRO A 98 5.54 -9.07 2.47
CA PRO A 98 5.45 -10.52 2.66
C PRO A 98 4.64 -11.27 1.59
N PRO A 99 3.40 -10.87 1.21
CA PRO A 99 2.65 -11.58 0.17
C PRO A 99 3.34 -11.46 -1.20
N LEU A 100 4.04 -10.36 -1.49
CA LEU A 100 4.81 -10.20 -2.72
C LEU A 100 5.96 -11.21 -2.79
N HIS A 101 6.70 -11.37 -1.69
CA HIS A 101 7.77 -12.35 -1.60
C HIS A 101 7.21 -13.77 -1.75
N VAL A 102 6.12 -14.12 -1.06
CA VAL A 102 5.49 -15.45 -1.18
C VAL A 102 5.05 -15.74 -2.61
N ALA A 103 4.44 -14.79 -3.31
CA ALA A 103 4.03 -14.97 -4.70
C ALA A 103 5.23 -15.18 -5.65
N GLN A 104 6.34 -14.47 -5.42
CA GLN A 104 7.59 -14.63 -6.16
C GLN A 104 8.24 -16.00 -5.91
N GLU A 105 8.32 -16.43 -4.65
CA GLU A 105 8.85 -17.77 -4.29
C GLU A 105 8.00 -18.89 -4.90
N CYS A 106 6.67 -18.73 -4.95
CA CYS A 106 5.80 -19.69 -5.63
C CYS A 106 6.15 -19.83 -7.12
N LEU A 107 6.40 -18.72 -7.82
CA LEU A 107 6.83 -18.75 -9.22
C LEU A 107 8.20 -19.42 -9.36
N TYR A 108 9.16 -19.04 -8.52
CA TYR A 108 10.50 -19.63 -8.52
C TYR A 108 10.45 -21.15 -8.31
N HIS A 109 9.68 -21.65 -7.34
CA HIS A 109 9.53 -23.09 -7.15
C HIS A 109 8.89 -23.79 -8.36
N ARG A 110 7.98 -23.11 -9.06
CA ARG A 110 7.31 -23.68 -10.25
C ARG A 110 8.21 -23.75 -11.47
N GLU A 111 9.27 -22.96 -11.55
CA GLU A 111 10.32 -23.12 -12.59
C GLU A 111 11.07 -24.46 -12.46
N ALA A 112 11.04 -25.10 -11.28
CA ALA A 112 11.66 -26.41 -11.05
C ALA A 112 10.83 -27.60 -11.56
N ARG A 113 9.64 -27.36 -12.12
CA ARG A 113 8.83 -28.41 -12.77
C ARG A 113 9.55 -28.96 -14.00
N GLN A 114 9.27 -30.22 -14.33
CA GLN A 114 10.02 -30.96 -15.34
C GLN A 114 9.18 -31.33 -16.55
N GLY A 115 9.83 -31.37 -17.73
CA GLY A 115 9.24 -31.90 -18.96
C GLY A 115 7.95 -31.19 -19.37
N ILE A 116 6.91 -31.96 -19.68
CA ILE A 116 5.64 -31.45 -20.19
C ILE A 116 4.81 -30.67 -19.15
N ASP A 117 5.19 -30.72 -17.86
CA ASP A 117 4.48 -30.02 -16.79
C ASP A 117 5.01 -28.59 -16.54
N LEU A 118 6.14 -28.23 -17.14
CA LEU A 118 6.64 -26.86 -17.16
C LEU A 118 5.87 -26.07 -18.22
N VAL A 119 4.67 -25.62 -17.86
CA VAL A 119 3.73 -24.94 -18.74
C VAL A 119 3.18 -23.67 -18.12
N HIS A 120 2.90 -22.68 -18.97
CA HIS A 120 2.22 -21.44 -18.62
C HIS A 120 0.72 -21.69 -18.38
N ASP A 121 0.40 -22.18 -17.19
CA ASP A 121 -0.95 -22.51 -16.78
C ASP A 121 -1.65 -21.34 -16.04
N GLN A 122 -2.92 -21.56 -15.69
CA GLN A 122 -3.73 -20.56 -14.99
C GLN A 122 -3.16 -20.17 -13.62
N ALA A 123 -2.44 -21.07 -12.94
CA ALA A 123 -1.87 -20.79 -11.62
C ALA A 123 -0.67 -19.85 -11.75
N GLU A 124 0.18 -20.03 -12.76
CA GLU A 124 1.26 -19.09 -13.07
C GLU A 124 0.72 -17.70 -13.43
N GLN A 125 -0.29 -17.63 -14.30
CA GLN A 125 -0.93 -16.36 -14.66
C GLN A 125 -1.56 -15.65 -13.45
N ALA A 126 -2.19 -16.40 -12.55
CA ALA A 126 -2.77 -15.86 -11.33
C ALA A 126 -1.70 -15.31 -10.37
N LEU A 127 -0.57 -16.00 -10.22
CA LEU A 127 0.57 -15.55 -9.41
C LEU A 127 1.22 -14.28 -9.99
N LEU A 128 1.43 -14.24 -11.31
CA LEU A 128 1.94 -13.04 -11.99
C LEU A 128 1.01 -11.85 -11.80
N LYS A 129 -0.31 -12.08 -11.93
CA LYS A 129 -1.31 -11.02 -11.72
C LYS A 129 -1.33 -10.52 -10.28
N GLU A 130 -1.18 -11.42 -9.31
CA GLU A 130 -1.07 -11.06 -7.89
C GLU A 130 0.15 -10.17 -7.62
N ILE A 131 1.32 -10.50 -8.19
CA ILE A 131 2.53 -9.68 -8.09
C ILE A 131 2.31 -8.29 -8.70
N GLU A 132 1.67 -8.21 -9.86
CA GLU A 132 1.32 -6.95 -10.51
C GLU A 132 0.40 -6.10 -9.61
N THR A 133 -0.66 -6.71 -9.06
CA THR A 133 -1.58 -6.04 -8.13
C THR A 133 -0.88 -5.54 -6.88
N LEU A 134 0.01 -6.34 -6.27
CA LEU A 134 0.77 -5.95 -5.09
C LEU A 134 1.70 -4.76 -5.36
N ARG A 135 2.43 -4.78 -6.48
CA ARG A 135 3.30 -3.67 -6.89
C ARG A 135 2.51 -2.39 -7.13
N HIS A 136 1.37 -2.50 -7.82
CA HIS A 136 0.49 -1.36 -8.06
C HIS A 136 -0.09 -0.77 -6.76
N CYS A 137 -0.54 -1.61 -5.84
CA CYS A 137 -1.03 -1.17 -4.52
C CYS A 137 0.09 -0.47 -3.73
N LYS A 138 1.30 -1.03 -3.72
CA LYS A 138 2.47 -0.43 -3.06
C LYS A 138 2.81 0.95 -3.61
N GLU A 139 2.75 1.12 -4.93
CA GLU A 139 2.96 2.41 -5.59
C GLU A 139 1.87 3.42 -5.23
N GLN A 140 0.59 3.02 -5.27
CA GLN A 140 -0.54 3.87 -4.89
C GLN A 140 -0.43 4.35 -3.43
N LEU A 141 -0.15 3.44 -2.50
CA LEU A 141 0.06 3.77 -1.09
C LEU A 141 1.26 4.69 -0.89
N SER A 142 2.36 4.48 -1.63
CA SER A 142 3.55 5.33 -1.58
C SER A 142 3.26 6.76 -2.08
N ASN A 143 2.43 6.90 -3.11
CA ASN A 143 2.00 8.21 -3.62
C ASN A 143 1.19 8.97 -2.56
N PHE A 144 0.26 8.29 -1.88
CA PHE A 144 -0.48 8.89 -0.75
C PHE A 144 0.45 9.24 0.43
N TYR A 145 1.41 8.37 0.76
CA TYR A 145 2.40 8.63 1.80
C TYR A 145 3.20 9.91 1.54
N ASN A 146 3.63 10.12 0.28
CA ASN A 146 4.34 11.33 -0.12
C ASN A 146 3.46 12.57 -0.05
N ARG A 147 2.20 12.49 -0.51
CA ARG A 147 1.22 13.58 -0.40
C ARG A 147 0.95 13.96 1.06
N VAL A 148 0.82 12.97 1.95
CA VAL A 148 0.62 13.18 3.40
C VAL A 148 1.83 13.85 4.04
N ASN A 149 3.06 13.45 3.67
CA ASN A 149 4.27 14.09 4.15
C ASN A 149 4.38 15.55 3.72
N GLU A 150 4.01 15.86 2.47
CA GLU A 150 4.00 17.24 1.99
C GLU A 150 2.93 18.07 2.71
N GLN A 151 1.73 17.52 2.88
CA GLN A 151 0.67 18.19 3.64
C GLN A 151 1.07 18.44 5.10
N LEU A 152 1.80 17.52 5.74
CA LEU A 152 2.36 17.74 7.08
C LEU A 152 3.34 18.93 7.12
N ARG A 153 4.13 19.17 6.06
CA ARG A 153 5.01 20.34 5.96
C ARG A 153 4.19 21.63 5.81
N CYS A 154 3.16 21.62 4.97
CA CYS A 154 2.24 22.75 4.82
C CYS A 154 1.54 23.09 6.14
N CYS A 155 1.01 22.10 6.85
CA CYS A 155 0.39 22.28 8.16
C CYS A 155 1.38 22.84 9.19
N ARG A 156 2.63 22.35 9.24
CA ARG A 156 3.68 22.88 10.14
C ARG A 156 4.06 24.32 9.81
N SER A 157 4.13 24.68 8.52
CA SER A 157 4.37 26.06 8.11
C SER A 157 3.22 26.97 8.56
N SER A 158 1.97 26.52 8.40
CA SER A 158 0.80 27.27 8.86
C SER A 158 0.74 27.38 10.39
N GLN A 159 1.10 26.32 11.10
CA GLN A 159 1.21 26.31 12.57
C GLN A 159 2.21 27.38 13.02
N HIS A 160 3.39 27.45 12.40
CA HIS A 160 4.41 28.44 12.75
C HIS A 160 3.90 29.89 12.57
N GLU A 161 3.16 30.17 11.50
CA GLU A 161 2.58 31.51 11.28
C GLU A 161 1.57 31.90 12.36
N VAL A 162 0.71 30.95 12.77
CA VAL A 162 -0.23 31.16 13.88
C VAL A 162 0.54 31.43 15.17
N GLU A 163 1.57 30.64 15.48
CA GLU A 163 2.41 30.83 16.67
C GLU A 163 3.14 32.18 16.69
N MET A 164 3.67 32.64 15.54
CA MET A 164 4.34 33.94 15.45
C MET A 164 3.37 35.10 15.68
N ASP A 165 2.16 35.01 15.13
CA ASP A 165 1.16 36.04 15.33
C ASP A 165 0.66 36.07 16.79
N ILE A 166 0.45 34.90 17.42
CA ILE A 166 0.15 34.80 18.87
C ILE A 166 1.23 35.48 19.70
N LYS A 167 2.52 35.21 19.43
CA LYS A 167 3.64 35.84 20.15
C LYS A 167 3.63 37.36 19.99
N SER A 168 3.36 37.84 18.78
CA SER A 168 3.25 39.26 18.48
C SER A 168 2.08 39.91 19.23
N LYS A 169 0.90 39.26 19.23
CA LYS A 169 -0.27 39.71 20.00
C LYS A 169 -0.02 39.69 21.51
N HIS A 170 0.69 38.69 22.01
CA HIS A 170 1.04 38.61 23.42
C HIS A 170 1.94 39.79 23.84
N SER A 171 2.99 40.07 23.06
CA SER A 171 3.87 41.23 23.32
C SER A 171 3.12 42.56 23.26
N ALA A 172 2.27 42.76 22.24
CA ALA A 172 1.47 43.98 22.12
C ALA A 172 0.50 44.14 23.30
N CYS A 173 -0.17 43.06 23.70
CA CYS A 173 -1.07 43.05 24.86
C CYS A 173 -0.36 43.45 26.15
N GLN A 174 0.88 42.99 26.38
CA GLN A 174 1.66 43.37 27.56
C GLN A 174 1.98 44.87 27.59
N VAL A 175 2.41 45.43 26.47
CA VAL A 175 2.69 46.87 26.35
C VAL A 175 1.43 47.69 26.57
N ASP A 176 0.34 47.35 25.89
CA ASP A 176 -0.93 48.08 26.00
C ASP A 176 -1.54 47.94 27.40
N SER A 177 -1.33 46.80 28.08
CA SER A 177 -1.79 46.58 29.47
C SER A 177 -1.03 47.46 30.44
N LEU A 178 0.30 47.59 30.26
CA LEU A 178 1.12 48.50 31.05
C LEU A 178 0.64 49.94 30.84
N CYS A 179 0.45 50.35 29.59
CA CYS A 179 -0.04 51.69 29.25
C CYS A 179 -1.40 52.00 29.87
N TYR A 180 -2.35 51.06 29.79
CA TYR A 180 -3.68 51.22 30.38
C TYR A 180 -3.66 51.35 31.91
N GLN A 181 -2.69 50.72 32.59
CA GLN A 181 -2.54 50.78 34.05
C GLN A 181 -1.78 52.03 34.54
N MET A 182 -1.14 52.79 33.64
CA MET A 182 -0.43 54.01 34.03
C MET A 182 -1.40 55.11 34.47
N ASN A 183 -1.01 55.83 35.53
CA ASN A 183 -1.69 57.02 36.03
C ASN A 183 -0.66 58.10 36.41
N ASN A 184 -1.13 59.28 36.80
CA ASN A 184 -0.28 60.44 37.11
C ASN A 184 0.72 60.20 38.27
N TYR A 185 0.56 59.14 39.05
CA TYR A 185 1.42 58.78 40.17
C TYR A 185 2.22 57.48 39.91
N SER A 186 2.13 56.92 38.71
CA SER A 186 2.86 55.71 38.34
C SER A 186 4.38 55.93 38.35
N ARG A 187 5.13 54.94 38.85
CA ARG A 187 6.60 54.98 38.81
C ARG A 187 7.09 54.83 37.37
N GLY A 188 8.10 55.61 36.99
CA GLY A 188 8.72 55.53 35.66
C GLY A 188 8.15 56.48 34.60
N ILE A 189 7.14 57.29 34.93
CA ILE A 189 6.69 58.39 34.07
C ILE A 189 7.79 59.46 33.98
N ASN A 190 8.08 59.95 32.78
CA ASN A 190 9.14 60.93 32.49
C ASN A 190 8.74 61.82 31.31
N TYR A 191 9.44 62.94 31.16
CA TYR A 191 9.34 63.78 29.96
C TYR A 191 10.24 63.21 28.86
N PHE A 192 9.63 62.90 27.71
CA PHE A 192 10.34 62.46 26.51
C PHE A 192 10.17 63.52 25.42
N ALA A 193 11.22 64.31 25.15
CA ALA A 193 11.16 65.39 24.18
C ALA A 193 11.18 64.85 22.74
N GLY A 194 10.28 65.35 21.87
CA GLY A 194 10.27 65.07 20.43
C GLY A 194 9.58 63.76 20.02
N ILE A 195 9.00 63.00 20.96
CA ILE A 195 8.27 61.76 20.66
C ILE A 195 7.02 62.03 19.84
N GLU A 196 6.40 63.20 20.04
CA GLU A 196 5.22 63.68 19.31
C GLU A 196 5.51 63.99 17.83
N SER A 197 6.79 64.18 17.47
CA SER A 197 7.22 64.52 16.11
C SER A 197 7.69 63.30 15.32
N VAL A 198 7.78 62.12 15.95
CA VAL A 198 8.20 60.87 15.31
C VAL A 198 7.01 59.92 15.26
N ASP A 199 6.57 59.58 14.05
CA ASP A 199 5.56 58.55 13.81
C ASP A 199 6.22 57.29 13.23
N PRO A 200 6.55 56.28 14.06
CA PRO A 200 7.09 55.01 13.60
C PRO A 200 5.98 54.01 13.22
N THR A 201 4.70 54.42 13.14
CA THR A 201 3.61 53.50 12.83
C THR A 201 3.70 53.00 11.40
N LEU A 202 3.61 51.67 11.24
CA LEU A 202 3.74 51.01 9.94
C LEU A 202 2.40 50.51 9.40
N THR A 203 1.42 50.27 10.29
CA THR A 203 0.15 49.62 9.95
C THR A 203 -1.01 50.23 10.72
N ILE A 204 -2.21 50.09 10.17
CA ILE A 204 -3.47 50.52 10.78
C ILE A 204 -4.21 49.34 11.44
N PRO A 205 -5.17 49.60 12.35
CA PRO A 205 -5.88 48.55 13.06
C PRO A 205 -6.50 47.46 12.16
N GLU A 206 -7.11 47.89 11.08
CA GLU A 206 -7.73 47.05 10.06
C GLU A 206 -6.68 46.11 9.42
N SER A 207 -5.49 46.62 9.15
CA SER A 207 -4.41 45.87 8.48
C SER A 207 -3.87 44.71 9.33
N TRP A 208 -3.76 44.87 10.65
CA TRP A 208 -3.30 43.76 11.50
C TRP A 208 -4.42 42.77 11.84
N ALA A 209 -5.67 43.23 11.95
CA ALA A 209 -6.84 42.36 12.09
C ALA A 209 -6.99 41.48 10.83
N ASP A 210 -6.87 42.07 9.64
CA ASP A 210 -6.85 41.37 8.36
C ASP A 210 -5.70 40.37 8.26
N ASN A 211 -4.50 40.72 8.75
CA ASN A 211 -3.37 39.79 8.81
C ASN A 211 -3.70 38.56 9.66
N SER A 212 -4.27 38.77 10.86
CA SER A 212 -4.63 37.69 11.79
C SER A 212 -5.72 36.81 11.18
N ASN A 213 -6.74 37.42 10.58
CA ASN A 213 -7.79 36.71 9.85
C ASN A 213 -7.23 35.89 8.68
N ARG A 214 -6.33 36.46 7.88
CA ARG A 214 -5.67 35.75 6.77
C ARG A 214 -4.90 34.52 7.24
N ILE A 215 -4.19 34.62 8.35
CA ILE A 215 -3.46 33.49 8.94
C ILE A 215 -4.44 32.39 9.38
N ILE A 216 -5.55 32.75 10.01
CA ILE A 216 -6.62 31.81 10.39
C ILE A 216 -7.25 31.15 9.15
N GLN A 217 -7.56 31.92 8.10
CA GLN A 217 -8.14 31.37 6.86
C GLN A 217 -7.18 30.40 6.16
N ARG A 218 -5.88 30.72 6.13
CA ARG A 218 -4.86 29.80 5.62
C ARG A 218 -4.80 28.52 6.44
N SER A 219 -4.77 28.62 7.77
CA SER A 219 -4.79 27.47 8.68
C SER A 219 -6.01 26.59 8.45
N SER A 220 -7.20 27.19 8.39
CA SER A 220 -8.46 26.51 8.08
C SER A 220 -8.41 25.78 6.73
N THR A 221 -7.86 26.41 5.70
CA THR A 221 -7.70 25.81 4.37
C THR A 221 -6.77 24.59 4.39
N GLU A 222 -5.63 24.68 5.08
CA GLU A 222 -4.71 23.55 5.21
C GLU A 222 -5.30 22.40 6.04
N ARG A 223 -6.10 22.70 7.07
CA ARG A 223 -6.85 21.67 7.82
C ARG A 223 -7.90 20.98 6.95
N ALA A 224 -8.61 21.72 6.11
CA ALA A 224 -9.59 21.13 5.19
C ALA A 224 -8.94 20.17 4.18
N LYS A 225 -7.80 20.58 3.58
CA LYS A 225 -7.00 19.73 2.69
C LYS A 225 -6.50 18.47 3.41
N SER A 226 -6.01 18.63 4.64
CA SER A 226 -5.56 17.51 5.48
C SER A 226 -6.69 16.53 5.76
N SER A 227 -7.86 17.01 6.19
CA SER A 227 -9.02 16.17 6.48
C SER A 227 -9.46 15.36 5.25
N GLN A 228 -9.51 15.98 4.07
CA GLN A 228 -9.83 15.28 2.83
C GLN A 228 -8.78 14.20 2.52
N LEU A 229 -7.50 14.56 2.61
CA LEU A 229 -6.40 13.63 2.33
C LEU A 229 -6.39 12.44 3.28
N ARG A 230 -6.78 12.62 4.55
CA ARG A 230 -6.96 11.52 5.50
C ARG A 230 -8.05 10.56 5.07
N SER A 231 -9.22 11.07 4.67
CA SER A 231 -10.31 10.24 4.17
C SER A 231 -9.92 9.50 2.88
N ASP A 232 -9.29 10.18 1.93
CA ASP A 232 -8.82 9.56 0.68
C ASP A 232 -7.77 8.46 0.95
N SER A 233 -6.89 8.69 1.92
CA SER A 233 -5.85 7.72 2.31
C SER A 233 -6.46 6.47 2.95
N ASP A 234 -7.46 6.63 3.82
CA ASP A 234 -8.15 5.50 4.44
C ASP A 234 -8.89 4.65 3.39
N ASN A 235 -9.61 5.30 2.47
CA ASN A 235 -10.24 4.63 1.33
C ASN A 235 -9.20 3.89 0.47
N CYS A 236 -8.07 4.51 0.17
CA CYS A 236 -7.00 3.88 -0.61
C CYS A 236 -6.41 2.64 0.11
N ILE A 237 -6.20 2.71 1.43
CA ILE A 237 -5.73 1.57 2.23
C ILE A 237 -6.73 0.42 2.14
N ASN A 238 -8.03 0.69 2.37
CA ASN A 238 -9.08 -0.31 2.31
C ASN A 238 -9.23 -0.93 0.91
N ASP A 239 -9.18 -0.11 -0.15
CA ASP A 239 -9.23 -0.57 -1.54
C ASP A 239 -8.03 -1.46 -1.88
N CYS A 240 -6.82 -1.08 -1.46
CA CYS A 240 -5.62 -1.88 -1.67
C CYS A 240 -5.71 -3.22 -0.91
N ALA A 241 -6.13 -3.20 0.35
CA ALA A 241 -6.31 -4.41 1.14
C ALA A 241 -7.27 -5.40 0.47
N ASN A 242 -8.44 -4.91 0.01
CA ASN A 242 -9.41 -5.72 -0.71
C ASN A 242 -8.86 -6.30 -2.03
N ARG A 243 -8.13 -5.50 -2.81
CA ARG A 243 -7.53 -5.97 -4.07
C ARG A 243 -6.49 -7.06 -3.83
N ILE A 244 -5.61 -6.85 -2.84
CA ILE A 244 -4.59 -7.84 -2.46
C ILE A 244 -5.24 -9.14 -1.99
N TRP A 245 -6.25 -9.03 -1.12
CA TRP A 245 -6.98 -10.19 -0.62
C TRP A 245 -7.67 -10.99 -1.73
N ASN A 246 -8.32 -10.31 -2.68
CA ASN A 246 -8.94 -10.94 -3.84
C ASN A 246 -7.91 -11.63 -4.75
N ALA A 247 -6.77 -10.98 -5.01
CA ALA A 247 -5.70 -11.55 -5.82
C ALA A 247 -5.10 -12.81 -5.16
N TRP A 248 -4.84 -12.76 -3.85
CA TRP A 248 -4.36 -13.89 -3.06
C TRP A 248 -5.31 -15.09 -3.10
N ASN A 249 -6.61 -14.85 -2.95
CA ASN A 249 -7.62 -15.92 -3.01
C ASN A 249 -7.76 -16.52 -4.41
N PHE A 250 -7.66 -15.67 -5.44
CA PHE A 250 -7.72 -16.13 -6.83
C PHE A 250 -6.53 -17.04 -7.16
N SER A 251 -5.31 -16.66 -6.78
CA SER A 251 -4.12 -17.48 -7.01
C SER A 251 -4.11 -18.76 -6.17
N ASN A 252 -4.54 -18.72 -4.91
CA ASN A 252 -4.74 -19.92 -4.09
C ASN A 252 -5.73 -20.89 -4.74
N SER A 253 -6.85 -20.38 -5.24
CA SER A 253 -7.87 -21.19 -5.91
C SER A 253 -7.34 -21.79 -7.22
N ALA A 254 -6.51 -21.05 -7.96
CA ALA A 254 -5.86 -21.54 -9.18
C ALA A 254 -4.84 -22.66 -8.88
N LEU A 255 -4.00 -22.47 -7.85
CA LEU A 255 -3.05 -23.49 -7.38
C LEU A 255 -3.74 -24.76 -6.89
N ALA A 256 -4.81 -24.62 -6.10
CA ALA A 256 -5.59 -25.76 -5.60
C ALA A 256 -6.25 -26.55 -6.75
N ARG A 257 -6.83 -25.85 -7.73
CA ARG A 257 -7.38 -26.50 -8.94
C ARG A 257 -6.29 -27.25 -9.71
N ARG A 258 -5.14 -26.61 -9.93
CA ARG A 258 -4.01 -27.23 -10.65
C ARG A 258 -3.48 -28.48 -9.95
N THR A 259 -3.38 -28.43 -8.63
CA THR A 259 -2.99 -29.56 -7.77
C THR A 259 -3.95 -30.74 -7.97
N ASN A 260 -5.27 -30.48 -7.96
CA ASN A 260 -6.28 -31.51 -8.17
C ASN A 260 -6.24 -32.13 -9.58
N GLU A 261 -6.03 -31.32 -10.62
CA GLU A 261 -5.86 -31.79 -12.00
C GLU A 261 -4.64 -32.72 -12.14
N ILE A 262 -3.51 -32.35 -11.53
CA ILE A 262 -2.28 -33.15 -11.54
C ILE A 262 -2.52 -34.45 -10.78
N LEU A 263 -3.19 -34.40 -9.62
CA LEU A 263 -3.50 -35.58 -8.82
C LEU A 263 -4.42 -36.56 -9.57
N GLU A 264 -5.47 -36.06 -10.24
CA GLU A 264 -6.36 -36.89 -11.04
C GLU A 264 -5.61 -37.55 -12.20
N THR A 265 -4.76 -36.78 -12.89
CA THR A 265 -3.91 -37.29 -13.98
C THR A 265 -2.95 -38.36 -13.48
N LYS A 266 -2.29 -38.14 -12.34
CA LYS A 266 -1.42 -39.11 -11.69
C LYS A 266 -2.16 -40.41 -11.38
N ASN A 267 -3.35 -40.33 -10.80
CA ASN A 267 -4.16 -41.52 -10.48
C ASN A 267 -4.55 -42.30 -11.73
N LYS A 268 -4.92 -41.61 -12.83
CA LYS A 268 -5.20 -42.26 -14.12
C LYS A 268 -3.95 -42.96 -14.68
N LEU A 269 -2.79 -42.31 -14.64
CA LEU A 269 -1.52 -42.89 -15.08
C LEU A 269 -1.15 -44.13 -14.25
N GLN A 270 -1.34 -44.11 -12.93
CA GLN A 270 -1.12 -45.27 -12.07
C GLN A 270 -2.05 -46.44 -12.44
N MET A 271 -3.33 -46.16 -12.69
CA MET A 271 -4.28 -47.18 -13.15
C MET A 271 -3.86 -47.78 -14.50
N HIS A 272 -3.46 -46.95 -15.47
CA HIS A 272 -2.99 -47.42 -16.77
C HIS A 272 -1.70 -48.24 -16.65
N LEU A 273 -0.76 -47.82 -15.81
CA LEU A 273 0.46 -48.56 -15.52
C LEU A 273 0.14 -49.96 -14.99
N HIS A 274 -0.78 -50.08 -14.03
CA HIS A 274 -1.19 -51.36 -13.48
C HIS A 274 -1.80 -52.28 -14.55
N LYS A 275 -2.69 -51.74 -15.40
CA LYS A 275 -3.27 -52.49 -16.53
C LYS A 275 -2.21 -52.95 -17.52
N THR A 276 -1.25 -52.10 -17.86
CA THR A 276 -0.13 -52.45 -18.76
C THR A 276 0.77 -53.51 -18.14
N GLN A 277 1.04 -53.45 -16.84
CA GLN A 277 1.82 -54.48 -16.12
C GLN A 277 1.10 -55.84 -16.13
N GLN A 278 -0.22 -55.85 -15.93
CA GLN A 278 -1.02 -57.07 -16.03
C GLN A 278 -0.98 -57.66 -17.45
N GLU A 279 -1.16 -56.83 -18.48
CA GLU A 279 -1.08 -57.27 -19.88
C GLU A 279 0.31 -57.83 -20.24
N ILE A 280 1.40 -57.23 -19.72
CA ILE A 280 2.77 -57.76 -19.89
C ILE A 280 2.85 -59.19 -19.34
N PHE A 281 2.35 -59.41 -18.12
CA PHE A 281 2.34 -60.74 -17.48
C PHE A 281 1.53 -61.76 -18.30
N ASP A 282 0.36 -61.36 -18.80
CA ASP A 282 -0.50 -62.24 -19.61
C ASP A 282 0.14 -62.57 -20.97
N VAL A 283 0.82 -61.61 -21.60
CA VAL A 283 1.58 -61.84 -22.84
C VAL A 283 2.80 -62.74 -22.59
N GLU A 284 3.54 -62.56 -21.49
CA GLU A 284 4.66 -63.44 -21.11
C GLU A 284 4.18 -64.90 -20.94
N LYS A 285 3.05 -65.09 -20.25
CA LYS A 285 2.43 -66.41 -20.15
C LYS A 285 2.05 -67.00 -21.52
N ASN A 286 1.50 -66.18 -22.42
CA ASN A 286 1.15 -66.61 -23.78
C ASN A 286 2.38 -66.99 -24.61
N ILE A 287 3.47 -66.22 -24.50
CA ILE A 287 4.76 -66.52 -25.13
C ILE A 287 5.26 -67.90 -24.66
N GLU A 288 5.19 -68.18 -23.36
CA GLU A 288 5.63 -69.45 -22.78
C GLU A 288 4.78 -70.63 -23.27
N LEU A 289 3.45 -70.45 -23.36
CA LEU A 289 2.54 -71.45 -23.93
C LEU A 289 2.80 -71.69 -25.42
N LEU A 290 3.08 -70.64 -26.20
CA LEU A 290 3.42 -70.75 -27.63
C LEU A 290 4.75 -71.50 -27.82
N ARG A 291 5.78 -71.17 -27.03
CA ARG A 291 7.07 -71.88 -27.03
C ARG A 291 6.89 -73.36 -26.73
N LYS A 292 6.09 -73.70 -25.72
CA LYS A 292 5.75 -75.08 -25.39
C LYS A 292 4.99 -75.79 -26.52
N ALA A 293 3.99 -75.14 -27.12
CA ALA A 293 3.24 -75.70 -28.24
C ALA A 293 4.14 -76.00 -29.46
N ILE A 294 5.10 -75.11 -29.76
CA ILE A 294 6.10 -75.34 -30.80
C ILE A 294 6.97 -76.56 -30.45
N GLN A 295 7.45 -76.64 -29.21
CA GLN A 295 8.25 -77.77 -28.73
C GLN A 295 7.50 -79.10 -28.81
N ASP A 296 6.22 -79.12 -28.40
CA ASP A 296 5.36 -80.30 -28.42
C ASP A 296 5.10 -80.83 -29.84
N LYS A 297 5.15 -79.95 -30.87
CA LYS A 297 5.05 -80.37 -32.28
C LYS A 297 6.34 -80.96 -32.86
N SER A 298 7.48 -80.86 -32.16
CA SER A 298 8.76 -81.41 -32.62
C SER A 298 8.78 -82.93 -32.71
N ALA A 299 8.18 -83.63 -31.74
CA ALA A 299 8.15 -85.10 -31.75
C ALA A 299 7.23 -85.67 -32.82
N PRO A 300 5.95 -85.22 -32.97
CA PRO A 300 5.07 -85.68 -34.03
C PRO A 300 5.64 -85.46 -35.45
N ILE A 301 6.23 -84.28 -35.73
CA ILE A 301 6.79 -84.01 -37.06
C ILE A 301 7.99 -84.90 -37.36
N ARG A 302 8.87 -85.15 -36.37
CA ARG A 302 9.98 -86.11 -36.51
C ARG A 302 9.48 -87.52 -36.81
N VAL A 303 8.43 -87.98 -36.13
CA VAL A 303 7.84 -89.30 -36.38
C VAL A 303 7.27 -89.37 -37.79
N ALA A 304 6.47 -88.39 -38.22
CA ALA A 304 5.88 -88.36 -39.55
C ALA A 304 6.96 -88.31 -40.66
N GLN A 305 7.99 -87.49 -40.48
CA GLN A 305 9.13 -87.40 -41.41
C GLN A 305 9.95 -88.69 -41.46
N SER A 306 10.26 -89.30 -40.30
CA SER A 306 11.04 -90.55 -40.25
C SER A 306 10.26 -91.71 -40.88
N ARG A 307 8.95 -91.78 -40.66
CA ARG A 307 8.08 -92.76 -41.33
C ARG A 307 8.05 -92.54 -42.84
N LEU A 308 8.00 -91.30 -43.30
CA LEU A 308 8.00 -90.96 -44.72
C LEU A 308 9.35 -91.33 -45.37
N GLU A 309 10.47 -91.01 -44.71
CA GLU A 309 11.83 -91.35 -45.14
C GLU A 309 12.02 -92.86 -45.25
N ALA A 310 11.64 -93.62 -44.21
CA ALA A 310 11.77 -95.07 -44.21
C ALA A 310 11.00 -95.72 -45.39
N ARG A 311 9.84 -95.16 -45.75
CA ARG A 311 9.02 -95.63 -46.88
C ARG A 311 9.59 -95.26 -48.25
N MET A 312 10.53 -94.33 -48.34
CA MET A 312 11.23 -93.98 -49.59
C MET A 312 12.28 -95.04 -50.00
N HIS A 313 12.66 -95.94 -49.10
CA HIS A 313 13.63 -97.02 -49.36
C HIS A 313 12.99 -98.34 -49.82
N ARG A 314 11.67 -98.36 -50.06
CA ARG A 314 10.99 -99.52 -50.65
C ARG A 314 11.55 -99.75 -52.07
N LYS A 315 11.72 -101.03 -52.47
CA LYS A 315 12.32 -101.41 -53.75
C LYS A 315 11.25 -101.73 -54.81
N ASP A 316 11.60 -101.50 -56.07
CA ASP A 316 10.83 -101.91 -57.25
C ASP A 316 9.36 -101.46 -57.18
N VAL A 317 8.41 -102.37 -57.47
CA VAL A 317 6.96 -102.07 -57.53
C VAL A 317 6.37 -101.67 -56.17
N GLU A 318 7.03 -102.04 -55.06
CA GLU A 318 6.58 -101.71 -53.69
C GLU A 318 6.83 -100.24 -53.33
N LEU A 319 7.61 -99.50 -54.12
CA LEU A 319 7.75 -98.03 -54.02
C LEU A 319 6.52 -97.33 -54.62
N CYS A 320 5.36 -97.67 -54.07
CA CYS A 320 4.08 -97.20 -54.55
C CYS A 320 3.57 -95.99 -53.74
N ARG A 321 2.86 -95.09 -54.42
CA ARG A 321 2.20 -93.92 -53.83
C ARG A 321 0.81 -94.30 -53.32
N ASP A 322 0.80 -95.12 -52.28
CA ASP A 322 -0.41 -95.65 -51.65
C ASP A 322 -1.07 -94.68 -50.66
N GLY A 323 -2.22 -95.08 -50.10
CA GLY A 323 -2.97 -94.30 -49.12
C GLY A 323 -2.14 -93.84 -47.91
N PRO A 324 -1.38 -94.73 -47.24
CA PRO A 324 -0.47 -94.33 -46.15
C PRO A 324 0.61 -93.33 -46.58
N GLN A 325 1.20 -93.49 -47.78
CA GLN A 325 2.18 -92.53 -48.32
C GLN A 325 1.55 -91.15 -48.48
N LEU A 326 0.36 -91.05 -49.10
CA LEU A 326 -0.36 -89.79 -49.27
C LEU A 326 -0.72 -89.14 -47.93
N ARG A 327 -1.13 -89.95 -46.94
CA ARG A 327 -1.49 -89.43 -45.62
C ARG A 327 -0.29 -88.87 -44.86
N LEU A 328 0.87 -89.55 -44.89
CA LEU A 328 2.09 -89.07 -44.24
C LEU A 328 2.62 -87.78 -44.87
N VAL A 329 2.55 -87.65 -46.20
CA VAL A 329 2.91 -86.40 -46.89
C VAL A 329 2.00 -85.25 -46.41
N SER A 330 0.68 -85.46 -46.44
CA SER A 330 -0.29 -84.47 -45.97
C SER A 330 -0.13 -84.13 -44.48
N GLU A 331 0.21 -85.11 -43.64
CA GLU A 331 0.48 -84.89 -42.21
C GLU A 331 1.73 -84.02 -41.99
N VAL A 332 2.83 -84.30 -42.70
CA VAL A 332 4.06 -83.49 -42.63
C VAL A 332 3.79 -82.06 -43.11
N GLU A 333 3.08 -81.89 -44.23
CA GLU A 333 2.71 -80.57 -44.74
C GLU A 333 1.82 -79.80 -43.75
N GLY A 334 0.81 -80.46 -43.19
CA GLY A 334 -0.07 -79.87 -42.16
C GLY A 334 0.68 -79.47 -40.89
N LEU A 335 1.58 -80.33 -40.39
CA LEU A 335 2.40 -80.03 -39.21
C LEU A 335 3.39 -78.87 -39.46
N LYS A 336 3.98 -78.80 -40.66
CA LYS A 336 4.83 -77.66 -41.06
C LYS A 336 4.02 -76.36 -41.09
N LEU A 337 2.81 -76.38 -41.64
CA LEU A 337 1.93 -75.22 -41.65
C LEU A 337 1.56 -74.77 -40.23
N SER A 338 1.15 -75.70 -39.36
CA SER A 338 0.86 -75.39 -37.96
C SER A 338 2.07 -74.82 -37.22
N LEU A 339 3.28 -75.37 -37.44
CA LEU A 339 4.51 -74.83 -36.87
C LEU A 339 4.78 -73.41 -37.36
N SER A 340 4.63 -73.13 -38.66
CA SER A 340 4.80 -71.78 -39.21
C SER A 340 3.81 -70.80 -38.58
N GLN A 341 2.54 -71.18 -38.41
CA GLN A 341 1.53 -70.36 -37.74
C GLN A 341 1.88 -70.08 -36.27
N LEU A 342 2.36 -71.09 -35.53
CA LEU A 342 2.77 -70.92 -34.14
C LEU A 342 4.00 -69.99 -34.01
N HIS A 343 5.00 -70.13 -34.89
CA HIS A 343 6.16 -69.23 -34.91
C HIS A 343 5.76 -67.79 -35.26
N GLN A 344 4.84 -67.60 -36.22
CA GLN A 344 4.30 -66.28 -36.53
C GLN A 344 3.63 -65.65 -35.30
N LYS A 345 2.77 -66.42 -34.59
CA LYS A 345 2.10 -65.93 -33.39
C LYS A 345 3.06 -65.63 -32.25
N LEU A 346 4.12 -66.43 -32.10
CA LEU A 346 5.20 -66.16 -31.15
C LEU A 346 5.89 -64.82 -31.46
N SER A 347 6.26 -64.59 -32.72
CA SER A 347 6.90 -63.34 -33.13
C SER A 347 5.98 -62.12 -32.92
N GLU A 348 4.68 -62.25 -33.23
CA GLU A 348 3.69 -61.20 -32.96
C GLU A 348 3.59 -60.88 -31.46
N ALA A 349 3.56 -61.91 -30.60
CA ALA A 349 3.50 -61.75 -29.15
C ALA A 349 4.79 -61.14 -28.57
N GLU A 350 5.96 -61.59 -29.01
CA GLU A 350 7.27 -61.03 -28.59
C GLU A 350 7.39 -59.55 -28.97
N ARG A 351 6.94 -59.15 -30.16
CA ARG A 351 6.89 -57.73 -30.57
C ARG A 351 5.94 -56.93 -29.68
N GLN A 352 4.76 -57.47 -29.37
CA GLN A 352 3.80 -56.79 -28.50
C GLN A 352 4.34 -56.63 -27.08
N HIS A 353 5.04 -57.63 -26.54
CA HIS A 353 5.70 -57.57 -25.23
C HIS A 353 6.72 -56.42 -25.16
N GLN A 354 7.58 -56.29 -26.17
CA GLN A 354 8.54 -55.19 -26.27
C GLN A 354 7.84 -53.83 -26.29
N GLN A 355 6.76 -53.69 -27.07
CA GLN A 355 5.98 -52.46 -27.14
C GLN A 355 5.32 -52.09 -25.80
N LEU A 356 4.79 -53.09 -25.07
CA LEU A 356 4.22 -52.90 -23.75
C LEU A 356 5.28 -52.49 -22.72
N THR A 357 6.49 -53.06 -22.78
CA THR A 357 7.61 -52.70 -21.89
C THR A 357 8.06 -51.25 -22.12
N LEU A 358 8.13 -50.81 -23.38
CA LEU A 358 8.39 -49.40 -23.71
C LEU A 358 7.28 -48.49 -23.18
N THR A 359 6.02 -48.90 -23.32
CA THR A 359 4.86 -48.15 -22.82
C THR A 359 4.88 -48.03 -21.30
N LYS A 360 5.21 -49.11 -20.59
CA LYS A 360 5.40 -49.14 -19.13
C LYS A 360 6.45 -48.11 -18.72
N SER A 361 7.63 -48.13 -19.34
CA SER A 361 8.71 -47.18 -19.00
C SER A 361 8.29 -45.72 -19.20
N LYS A 362 7.54 -45.41 -20.27
CA LYS A 362 6.99 -44.07 -20.50
C LYS A 362 6.00 -43.65 -19.41
N LEU A 363 5.09 -44.54 -19.00
CA LEU A 363 4.13 -44.28 -17.93
C LEU A 363 4.83 -44.05 -16.58
N GLU A 364 5.87 -44.83 -16.26
CA GLU A 364 6.69 -44.66 -15.05
C GLU A 364 7.41 -43.31 -15.05
N GLN A 365 7.97 -42.90 -16.19
CA GLN A 365 8.61 -41.59 -16.34
C GLN A 365 7.61 -40.45 -16.15
N ASP A 366 6.43 -40.52 -16.78
CA ASP A 366 5.41 -39.46 -16.64
C ASP A 366 4.87 -39.39 -15.20
N LEU A 367 4.73 -40.52 -14.51
CA LEU A 367 4.38 -40.55 -13.08
C LEU A 367 5.41 -39.87 -12.18
N HIS A 368 6.70 -40.00 -12.50
CA HIS A 368 7.75 -39.29 -11.80
C HIS A 368 7.61 -37.77 -12.01
N VAL A 369 7.36 -37.33 -13.25
CA VAL A 369 7.10 -35.93 -13.58
C VAL A 369 5.88 -35.40 -12.82
N LYS A 370 4.73 -36.11 -12.84
CA LYS A 370 3.54 -35.68 -12.09
C LYS A 370 3.78 -35.60 -10.59
N SER A 371 4.58 -36.50 -10.03
CA SER A 371 4.91 -36.49 -8.60
C SER A 371 5.79 -35.31 -8.21
N ASN A 372 6.75 -34.92 -9.06
CA ASN A 372 7.53 -33.70 -8.89
C ASN A 372 6.64 -32.45 -8.93
N SER A 373 5.80 -32.32 -9.96
CA SER A 373 4.86 -31.18 -10.09
C SER A 373 3.90 -31.05 -8.92
N LEU A 374 3.35 -32.19 -8.45
CA LEU A 374 2.45 -32.23 -7.30
C LEU A 374 3.16 -31.79 -6.01
N PHE A 375 4.39 -32.23 -5.78
CA PHE A 375 5.18 -31.80 -4.62
C PHE A 375 5.43 -30.29 -4.63
N ILE A 376 5.82 -29.73 -5.78
CA ILE A 376 6.05 -28.29 -5.93
C ILE A 376 4.80 -27.48 -5.61
N ASP A 377 3.65 -27.84 -6.20
CA ASP A 377 2.42 -27.07 -5.98
C ASP A 377 1.84 -27.24 -4.56
N LEU A 378 1.84 -28.47 -4.04
CA LEU A 378 1.19 -28.79 -2.77
C LEU A 378 2.06 -28.39 -1.56
N GLU A 379 3.34 -28.77 -1.58
CA GLU A 379 4.25 -28.62 -0.44
C GLU A 379 5.03 -27.31 -0.52
N SER A 380 5.56 -26.94 -1.69
CA SER A 380 6.34 -25.70 -1.80
C SER A 380 5.44 -24.47 -1.91
N CYS A 381 4.47 -24.44 -2.84
CA CYS A 381 3.63 -23.26 -3.05
C CYS A 381 2.50 -23.14 -2.02
N LEU A 382 1.57 -24.11 -1.99
CA LEU A 382 0.45 -24.10 -1.06
C LEU A 382 0.89 -24.32 0.40
N GLY A 383 2.04 -24.97 0.63
CA GLY A 383 2.65 -25.05 1.95
C GLY A 383 3.15 -23.70 2.44
N LEU A 384 3.94 -22.99 1.63
CA LEU A 384 4.42 -21.64 1.97
C LEU A 384 3.25 -20.68 2.25
N ARG A 385 2.22 -20.70 1.39
CA ARG A 385 1.03 -19.87 1.54
C ARG A 385 0.22 -20.18 2.80
N ARG A 386 0.24 -21.43 3.30
CA ARG A 386 -0.40 -21.79 4.58
C ARG A 386 0.33 -21.22 5.80
N THR A 387 1.65 -21.04 5.72
CA THR A 387 2.42 -20.40 6.81
C THR A 387 2.17 -18.90 6.93
N PHE A 388 1.57 -18.29 5.90
CA PHE A 388 1.20 -16.89 5.86
C PHE A 388 -0.31 -16.71 5.67
N PRO A 389 -1.12 -16.83 6.74
CA PRO A 389 -2.55 -16.57 6.66
C PRO A 389 -2.81 -15.07 6.45
N MET A 390 -3.22 -14.69 5.23
CA MET A 390 -3.82 -13.39 4.97
C MET A 390 -5.23 -13.38 5.56
N ASN A 391 -5.35 -12.84 6.77
CA ASN A 391 -6.65 -12.58 7.39
C ASN A 391 -7.30 -11.38 6.68
N ALA A 392 -8.63 -11.48 6.48
CA ALA A 392 -9.45 -10.41 5.90
C ALA A 392 -9.44 -9.15 6.75
#